data_AF-A0A4U9D0U3-F1
#
_entry.id   AF-A0A4U9D0U3-F1
#
_cell.length_a   1.000
_cell.length_b   1.000
_cell.length_c   1.000
_cell.angle_alpha   90.00
_cell.angle_beta   90.00
_cell.angle_gamma   90.00
#
_symmetry.space_group_name_H-M   'P 1'
#
loop_
_entity.id
_entity.type
_entity.pdbx_description
1 polymer ?
#
loop_
_entity_poly.entity_id
_entity_poly.type
_entity_poly.pdbx_seq_one_letter_code
_entity_poly.pdbx_strand_id
1 'polypeptide(L)' 'MIHPISPPMTIPLCLLRRADVSLSPIAHKFVDFICRQLRKQLQEINLGLYPENKKSIAPQG' A
#
# COMPACT_ATOMS: atom_id res chain seq x y z
N MET A 1 1.06 -15.29 14.52
CA MET A 1 0.35 -15.69 13.29
C MET A 1 -0.58 -14.56 12.90
N ILE A 2 -0.57 -14.13 11.63
CA ILE A 2 -1.55 -13.16 11.12
C ILE A 2 -2.78 -13.96 10.69
N HIS A 3 -3.95 -13.62 11.20
CA HIS A 3 -5.20 -14.29 10.85
C HIS A 3 -5.95 -13.46 9.79
N PRO A 4 -6.45 -14.09 8.71
CA PRO A 4 -7.26 -13.40 7.71
C PRO A 4 -8.61 -12.97 8.32
N ILE A 5 -9.09 -11.79 7.94
CA ILE A 5 -10.43 -11.29 8.27
C ILE A 5 -11.39 -11.79 7.19
N SER A 6 -12.53 -12.35 7.60
CA SER A 6 -13.59 -12.78 6.69
C SER A 6 -14.90 -12.04 7.01
N PRO A 7 -15.50 -11.33 6.05
CA PRO A 7 -15.07 -11.19 4.65
C PRO A 7 -13.84 -10.28 4.49
N PRO A 8 -13.05 -10.41 3.41
CA PRO A 8 -11.97 -9.49 3.10
C PRO A 8 -12.47 -8.04 3.03
N MET A 9 -11.78 -7.12 3.69
CA MET A 9 -12.14 -5.71 3.73
C MET A 9 -11.05 -4.86 3.08
N THR A 10 -11.44 -3.94 2.20
CA THR A 10 -10.52 -2.95 1.62
C THR A 10 -10.30 -1.82 2.63
N ILE A 11 -9.04 -1.55 2.96
CA ILE A 11 -8.64 -0.45 3.84
C ILE A 11 -7.75 0.52 3.04
N PRO A 12 -8.14 1.79 2.86
CA PRO A 12 -7.31 2.77 2.20
C PRO A 12 -6.13 3.15 3.11
N LEU A 13 -4.91 3.05 2.57
CA LEU A 13 -3.68 3.50 3.23
C LEU A 13 -3.14 4.72 2.48
N CYS A 14 -3.03 5.84 3.20
CA CYS A 14 -2.60 7.12 2.65
C CYS A 14 -1.36 7.64 3.38
N LEU A 15 -0.36 8.09 2.62
CA LEU A 15 0.73 8.89 3.15
C LEU A 15 0.30 10.36 3.15
N LEU A 16 0.18 10.94 4.34
CA LEU A 16 -0.23 12.32 4.52
C LEU A 16 0.99 13.23 4.56
N ARG A 17 0.91 14.36 3.85
CA ARG A 17 1.85 15.46 3.98
C ARG A 17 1.13 16.72 4.45
N ARG A 18 1.87 17.59 5.09
CA ARG A 18 1.44 18.97 5.35
C ARG A 18 1.26 19.72 4.02
N ALA A 19 0.12 20.38 3.85
CA ALA A 19 -0.22 21.10 2.63
C ALA A 19 0.66 22.34 2.42
N ASP A 20 1.06 22.99 3.52
CA ASP A 20 1.90 24.18 3.59
C ASP A 20 3.39 23.90 3.37
N VAL A 21 3.79 22.63 3.28
CA VAL A 21 5.18 22.22 3.06
C VAL A 21 5.34 21.67 1.65
N SER A 22 6.13 22.35 0.83
CA SER A 22 6.60 21.82 -0.44
C SER A 22 7.62 20.71 -0.20
N LEU A 23 7.42 19.56 -0.81
CA LEU A 23 8.41 18.49 -0.77
C LEU A 23 9.58 18.86 -1.68
N SER A 24 10.80 18.66 -1.18
CA SER A 24 11.98 18.72 -2.03
C SER A 24 11.94 17.59 -3.08
N PRO A 25 12.65 17.71 -4.20
CA PRO A 25 12.70 16.65 -5.22
C PRO A 25 13.17 15.30 -4.66
N ILE A 26 14.05 15.31 -3.67
CA ILE A 26 14.51 14.08 -3.01
C ILE A 26 13.42 13.48 -2.10
N ALA A 27 12.66 14.31 -1.39
CA ALA A 27 11.55 13.85 -0.57
C ALA A 27 10.44 13.24 -1.43
N HIS A 28 10.15 13.80 -2.62
CA HIS A 28 9.24 13.19 -3.59
C HIS A 28 9.68 11.77 -3.98
N LYS A 29 10.95 11.61 -4.38
CA LYS A 29 11.51 10.29 -4.75
C LYS A 29 11.45 9.29 -3.58
N PHE A 30 11.69 9.77 -2.36
CA PHE A 30 11.61 8.95 -1.17
C PHE A 30 10.18 8.49 -0.85
N VAL A 31 9.20 9.40 -0.97
CA VAL A 31 7.77 9.04 -0.83
C VAL A 31 7.36 8.02 -1.89
N ASP A 32 7.75 8.21 -3.14
CA ASP A 32 7.49 7.24 -4.22
C ASP A 32 8.10 5.88 -3.93
N PHE A 33 9.34 5.86 -3.41
CA PHE A 33 10.01 4.63 -3.00
C PHE A 33 9.24 3.91 -1.90
N ILE A 34 8.82 4.62 -0.85
CA ILE A 34 8.02 4.04 0.24
C ILE A 34 6.71 3.47 -0.29
N CYS A 35 5.98 4.24 -1.11
CA CYS A 35 4.73 3.78 -1.73
C CYS A 35 4.92 2.47 -2.50
N ARG A 36 6.00 2.35 -3.27
CA ARG A 36 6.32 1.13 -4.04
C ARG A 36 6.64 -0.06 -3.13
N GLN A 37 7.47 0.14 -2.11
CA GLN A 37 7.84 -0.94 -1.19
C GLN A 37 6.65 -1.41 -0.37
N LEU A 38 5.84 -0.50 0.16
CA LEU A 38 4.62 -0.83 0.91
C LEU A 38 3.65 -1.63 0.04
N ARG A 39 3.39 -1.19 -1.19
CA ARG A 39 2.50 -1.94 -2.12
C ARG A 39 3.01 -3.35 -2.37
N LYS A 40 4.32 -3.52 -2.58
CA LYS A 40 4.93 -4.84 -2.81
C LYS A 40 4.76 -5.75 -1.58
N GLN A 41 5.08 -5.25 -0.38
CA GLN A 41 4.95 -6.05 0.84
C GLN A 41 3.48 -6.40 1.14
N LEU A 42 2.56 -5.45 0.95
CA LEU A 42 1.12 -5.71 1.10
C LEU A 42 0.62 -6.74 0.09
N GLN A 43 1.17 -6.76 -1.13
CA GLN A 43 0.82 -7.76 -2.14
C GLN A 43 1.26 -9.15 -1.71
N GLU A 44 2.48 -9.29 -1.20
CA GLU A 44 3.00 -10.57 -0.68
C GLU A 44 2.15 -11.08 0.50
N ILE A 45 1.80 -10.20 1.44
CA ILE A 45 0.93 -10.53 2.57
C ILE A 45 -0.47 -10.93 2.09
N ASN A 46 -1.07 -10.17 1.18
CA ASN A 46 -2.41 -10.47 0.64
C ASN A 46 -2.43 -11.78 -0.14
N LEU A 47 -1.37 -12.11 -0.90
CA LEU A 47 -1.25 -13.41 -1.58
C LEU A 47 -1.14 -14.57 -0.59
N GLY A 48 -0.45 -14.38 0.53
CA GLY A 48 -0.34 -15.39 1.59
C GLY A 48 -1.65 -15.59 2.37
N LEU A 49 -2.41 -14.53 2.62
CA LEU A 49 -3.65 -14.58 3.40
C LEU A 49 -4.91 -14.89 2.57
N TYR A 50 -4.92 -14.47 1.29
CA TYR A 50 -6.05 -14.60 0.38
C TYR A 50 -5.57 -15.05 -1.02
N PRO A 51 -5.10 -16.31 -1.16
CA PRO A 51 -4.50 -16.81 -2.41
C PRO A 51 -5.46 -16.79 -3.61
N GLU A 52 -6.76 -16.88 -3.34
CA GLU A 52 -7.84 -16.80 -4.33
C GLU A 52 -7.97 -15.39 -4.95
N ASN A 53 -7.51 -14.36 -4.23
CA ASN A 53 -7.82 -12.96 -4.50
C ASN A 53 -6.63 -12.19 -5.11
N LYS A 54 -6.06 -12.74 -6.19
CA LYS A 54 -4.83 -12.26 -6.86
C LYS A 54 -4.87 -10.81 -7.38
N LYS A 55 -6.04 -10.14 -7.39
CA LYS A 55 -6.23 -8.76 -7.89
C LYS A 55 -6.49 -7.72 -6.79
N SER A 56 -6.36 -8.07 -5.51
CA SER A 56 -6.78 -7.20 -4.39
C SER A 56 -6.04 -5.86 -4.26
N ILE A 57 -4.87 -5.70 -4.90
CA ILE A 57 -4.17 -4.42 -5.01
C ILE A 57 -4.24 -3.98 -6.47
N ALA A 58 -5.36 -3.37 -6.85
CA ALA A 58 -5.45 -2.74 -8.15
C ALA A 58 -4.51 -1.53 -8.19
N PRO A 59 -3.70 -1.36 -9.26
CA PRO A 59 -3.07 -0.06 -9.50
C PRO A 59 -4.21 0.95 -9.65
N GLN A 60 -4.20 2.00 -8.83
CA GLN A 60 -5.00 3.17 -9.17
C GLN A 60 -4.37 3.76 -10.43
N GLY A 61 -5.20 3.96 -11.45
CA GLY A 61 -4.81 4.38 -12.80
C GLY A 61 -3.90 5.60 -12.87
#